data_AF-A0A956Y079-F1
#
_entry.id   AF-A0A956Y079-F1
#
_cell.length_a   1.000
_cell.length_b   1.000
_cell.length_c   1.000
_cell.angle_alpha   90.00
_cell.angle_beta   90.00
_cell.angle_gamma   90.00
#
_symmetry.space_group_name_H-M   'P 1'
#
loop_
_entity.id
_entity.type
_entity.pdbx_description
1 polymer ?
#
loop_
_entity_poly.entity_id
_entity_poly.type
_entity_poly.pdbx_seq_one_letter_code
_entity_poly.pdbx_strand_id
1 'polypeptide(L)'
;MVSKARNLSMLILIIHLLATSVVALLAQDTPLSLTVLDEYRIPSSTTREGILFGGISGISYDSEASLYYAISDDRAERGPLRFYTLSITIDEASIQAAEIMDVVTLMDVDNSEFGANAADPEAIRFLPNSQTILWTSEKDRRGNTPLLREDSLDGNFVRDYTIPDVFVRSGGNHGIQENSAFEAMDVSPDESTIIIGTESALMQDGEPSTIDTGSPSRIWLIDRETGETIAQYVYPLEAIPVEATLPPYSEDNGLSELVYVDETHFIAIERSFALGYGNTINIYLANLAGA
;
A
#
# COMPACT_ATOMS: atom_id res chain seq x y z
N MET A 1 1.55 -2.92 -19.42
CA MET A 1 0.88 -1.72 -18.85
C MET A 1 -0.42 -2.19 -18.21
N VAL A 2 -0.63 -1.94 -16.90
CA VAL A 2 -1.85 -2.37 -16.19
C VAL A 2 -3.05 -1.61 -16.76
N SER A 3 -4.06 -2.33 -17.24
CA SER A 3 -5.22 -1.69 -17.89
C SER A 3 -6.32 -1.35 -16.88
N LYS A 4 -6.80 -0.10 -16.90
CA LYS A 4 -8.08 0.33 -16.30
C LYS A 4 -9.07 0.66 -17.42
N ALA A 5 -10.28 0.12 -17.37
CA ALA A 5 -11.25 0.26 -18.46
C ALA A 5 -11.92 1.66 -18.49
N ARG A 6 -11.72 2.44 -19.58
CA ARG A 6 -12.54 3.63 -19.94
C ARG A 6 -12.93 3.56 -21.43
N ASN A 7 -14.22 3.80 -21.71
CA ASN A 7 -14.89 3.62 -23.01
C ASN A 7 -14.50 4.66 -24.09
N LEU A 8 -14.32 4.22 -25.35
CA LEU A 8 -14.27 5.09 -26.53
C LEU A 8 -15.14 4.54 -27.69
N SER A 9 -16.03 5.38 -28.21
CA SER A 9 -17.01 5.07 -29.26
C SER A 9 -16.35 4.84 -30.63
N MET A 10 -16.72 3.75 -31.32
CA MET A 10 -16.23 3.35 -32.64
C MET A 10 -17.28 3.65 -33.74
N LEU A 11 -16.82 4.23 -34.86
CA LEU A 11 -17.57 4.31 -36.12
C LEU A 11 -17.27 3.06 -36.97
N ILE A 12 -18.32 2.33 -37.36
CA ILE A 12 -18.25 1.02 -38.01
C ILE A 12 -18.03 1.15 -39.53
N LEU A 13 -17.12 0.35 -40.09
CA LEU A 13 -17.14 -0.08 -41.49
C LEU A 13 -16.91 -1.60 -41.58
N ILE A 14 -17.90 -2.31 -42.11
CA ILE A 14 -18.01 -3.78 -42.18
C ILE A 14 -17.33 -4.30 -43.44
N ILE A 15 -16.41 -5.28 -43.31
CA ILE A 15 -16.12 -6.27 -44.36
C ILE A 15 -15.93 -7.66 -43.71
N HIS A 16 -16.67 -8.63 -44.24
CA HIS A 16 -16.83 -10.01 -43.75
C HIS A 16 -15.61 -10.91 -44.04
N LEU A 17 -15.20 -11.74 -43.06
CA LEU A 17 -14.63 -13.06 -43.33
C LEU A 17 -14.81 -14.02 -42.13
N LEU A 18 -15.32 -15.23 -42.42
CA LEU A 18 -15.54 -16.34 -41.47
C LEU A 18 -14.22 -16.87 -40.87
N ALA A 19 -14.14 -16.98 -39.54
CA ALA A 19 -13.58 -18.12 -38.83
C ALA A 19 -13.67 -17.87 -37.31
N THR A 20 -13.98 -18.92 -36.55
CA THR A 20 -14.08 -18.96 -35.08
C THR A 20 -15.13 -18.03 -34.50
N SER A 21 -16.27 -18.60 -34.10
CA SER A 21 -17.08 -18.05 -33.02
C SER A 21 -16.24 -18.07 -31.75
N VAL A 22 -15.36 -17.06 -31.65
CA VAL A 22 -14.83 -16.55 -30.40
C VAL A 22 -16.08 -16.21 -29.60
N VAL A 23 -16.44 -17.10 -28.69
CA VAL A 23 -17.18 -16.68 -27.50
C VAL A 23 -16.18 -15.79 -26.78
N ALA A 24 -16.11 -14.52 -27.21
CA ALA A 24 -15.72 -13.45 -26.34
C ALA A 24 -16.85 -13.46 -25.32
N LEU A 25 -16.68 -14.29 -24.30
CA LEU A 25 -17.32 -14.05 -23.03
C LEU A 25 -16.81 -12.65 -22.70
N LEU A 26 -17.60 -11.63 -23.05
CA LEU A 26 -17.46 -10.33 -22.46
C LEU A 26 -17.52 -10.66 -20.98
N ALA A 27 -16.36 -10.63 -20.32
CA ALA A 27 -16.33 -10.56 -18.89
C ALA A 27 -17.27 -9.40 -18.59
N GLN A 28 -18.45 -9.73 -18.07
CA GLN A 28 -19.32 -8.70 -17.54
C GLN A 28 -18.48 -8.10 -16.43
N ASP A 29 -17.95 -6.90 -16.67
CA ASP A 29 -17.47 -6.01 -15.63
C ASP A 29 -18.66 -5.78 -14.72
N THR A 30 -18.84 -6.70 -13.78
CA THR A 30 -19.76 -6.52 -12.69
C THR A 30 -19.13 -5.41 -11.88
N PRO A 31 -19.74 -4.21 -11.83
CA PRO A 31 -19.12 -3.09 -11.15
C PRO A 31 -18.87 -3.49 -9.70
N LEU A 32 -17.63 -3.29 -9.24
CA LEU A 32 -17.29 -3.45 -7.83
C LEU A 32 -18.19 -2.51 -7.02
N SER A 33 -19.05 -3.06 -6.17
CA SER A 33 -19.86 -2.28 -5.25
C SER A 33 -19.25 -2.33 -3.86
N LEU A 34 -18.82 -1.19 -3.36
CA LEU A 34 -18.41 -1.04 -1.96
C LEU A 34 -19.62 -0.58 -1.14
N THR A 35 -19.88 -1.27 -0.04
CA THR A 35 -20.84 -0.83 0.98
C THR A 35 -20.08 -0.62 2.27
N VAL A 36 -20.05 0.62 2.76
CA VAL A 36 -19.54 0.89 4.11
C VAL A 36 -20.50 0.26 5.10
N LEU A 37 -19.99 -0.64 5.93
CA LEU A 37 -20.79 -1.38 6.90
C LEU A 37 -20.93 -0.60 8.21
N ASP A 38 -19.81 -0.13 8.77
CA ASP A 38 -19.79 0.62 10.03
C ASP A 38 -18.51 1.49 10.15
N GLU A 39 -18.49 2.37 11.14
CA GLU A 39 -17.34 3.18 11.52
C GLU A 39 -17.16 3.17 13.05
N TYR A 40 -15.95 2.84 13.51
CA TYR A 40 -15.58 2.94 14.92
C TYR A 40 -14.47 3.95 15.11
N ARG A 41 -14.63 4.85 16.08
CA ARG A 41 -13.64 5.90 16.39
C ARG A 41 -12.96 5.64 17.72
N ILE A 42 -11.69 5.25 17.68
CA ILE A 42 -10.83 5.24 18.86
C ILE A 42 -10.52 6.72 19.23
N PRO A 43 -10.70 7.15 20.50
CA PRO A 43 -10.40 8.52 20.90
C PRO A 43 -8.94 8.89 20.61
N SER A 44 -8.70 10.09 20.08
CA SER A 44 -7.34 10.54 19.70
C SER A 44 -6.39 10.74 20.88
N SER A 45 -6.90 10.70 22.12
CA SER A 45 -6.10 10.73 23.35
C SER A 45 -5.78 9.33 23.90
N THR A 46 -6.15 8.26 23.19
CA THR A 46 -5.95 6.89 23.65
C THR A 46 -4.46 6.58 23.69
N THR A 47 -4.01 6.00 24.80
CA THR A 47 -2.62 5.57 24.97
C THR A 47 -2.56 4.11 25.36
N ARG A 48 -1.46 3.45 24.98
CA ARG A 48 -1.08 2.13 25.44
C ARG A 48 0.35 2.22 25.96
N GLU A 49 0.57 1.81 27.22
CA GLU A 49 1.89 1.83 27.86
C GLU A 49 2.60 3.19 27.80
N GLY A 50 1.81 4.27 27.86
CA GLY A 50 2.31 5.64 27.79
C GLY A 50 2.57 6.16 26.37
N ILE A 51 2.42 5.32 25.34
CA ILE A 51 2.56 5.68 23.92
C ILE A 51 1.19 6.06 23.36
N LEU A 52 1.12 7.18 22.63
CA LEU A 52 -0.09 7.62 21.95
C LEU A 52 -0.44 6.66 20.81
N PHE A 53 -1.68 6.18 20.77
CA PHE A 53 -2.19 5.43 19.62
C PHE A 53 -2.53 6.39 18.48
N GLY A 54 -2.04 6.10 17.27
CA GLY A 54 -2.31 6.89 16.09
C GLY A 54 -1.25 6.71 15.01
N GLY A 55 -1.40 7.45 13.92
CA GLY A 55 -0.53 7.35 12.75
C GLY A 55 -0.65 6.00 12.05
N ILE A 56 -1.84 5.40 12.01
CA ILE A 56 -1.98 4.06 11.44
C ILE A 56 -1.98 4.16 9.92
N SER A 57 -0.95 3.60 9.29
CA SER A 57 -0.75 3.57 7.84
C SER A 57 -1.12 2.21 7.22
N GLY A 58 -0.87 1.11 7.93
CA GLY A 58 -1.15 -0.25 7.46
C GLY A 58 -1.80 -1.14 8.51
N ILE A 59 -2.56 -2.15 8.06
CA ILE A 59 -3.19 -3.15 8.92
C ILE A 59 -3.22 -4.54 8.26
N SER A 60 -3.04 -5.60 9.06
CA SER A 60 -3.10 -6.99 8.61
C SER A 60 -3.82 -7.86 9.65
N TYR A 61 -4.62 -8.83 9.20
CA TYR A 61 -5.43 -9.68 10.07
C TYR A 61 -4.82 -11.07 10.24
N ASP A 62 -4.66 -11.48 11.49
CA ASP A 62 -4.39 -12.86 11.88
C ASP A 62 -5.69 -13.55 12.29
N SER A 63 -6.15 -14.45 11.42
CA SER A 63 -7.37 -15.22 11.65
C SER A 63 -7.25 -16.29 12.74
N GLU A 64 -6.04 -16.77 13.05
CA GLU A 64 -5.84 -17.80 14.08
C GLU A 64 -5.94 -17.20 15.48
N ALA A 65 -5.25 -16.08 15.73
CA ALA A 65 -5.33 -15.37 17.01
C ALA A 65 -6.54 -14.41 17.11
N SER A 66 -7.23 -14.14 16.00
CA SER A 66 -8.24 -13.09 15.89
C SER A 66 -7.70 -11.71 16.29
N LEU A 67 -6.48 -11.40 15.84
CA LEU A 67 -5.80 -10.13 16.10
C LEU A 67 -5.52 -9.39 14.80
N TYR A 68 -5.42 -8.07 14.89
CA TYR A 68 -4.92 -7.23 13.81
C TYR A 68 -3.57 -6.66 14.18
N TYR A 69 -2.63 -6.66 13.24
CA TYR A 69 -1.35 -5.97 13.33
C TYR A 69 -1.47 -4.64 12.59
N ALA A 70 -1.29 -3.53 13.29
CA ALA A 70 -1.44 -2.19 12.72
C ALA A 70 -0.16 -1.37 12.92
N ILE A 71 0.46 -0.90 11.85
CA ILE A 71 1.75 -0.19 11.93
C ILE A 71 1.56 1.32 12.01
N SER A 72 2.48 2.00 12.69
CA SER A 72 2.47 3.45 12.81
C SER A 72 3.48 4.11 11.86
N ASP A 73 3.03 5.12 11.10
CA ASP A 73 3.82 6.04 10.28
C ASP A 73 4.60 7.10 11.10
N ASP A 74 4.44 7.12 12.42
CA ASP A 74 5.16 8.03 13.28
C ASP A 74 6.66 7.76 13.16
N ARG A 75 7.38 8.73 12.62
CA ARG A 75 8.83 8.68 12.31
C ARG A 75 9.71 8.80 13.56
N ALA A 76 9.30 8.12 14.62
CA ALA A 76 9.78 8.27 15.98
C ALA A 76 9.72 9.71 16.52
N GLU A 77 8.65 10.45 16.19
CA GLU A 77 8.43 11.82 16.67
C GLU A 77 7.64 11.86 17.98
N ARG A 78 6.72 10.90 18.19
CA ARG A 78 5.80 10.83 19.34
C ARG A 78 5.95 9.54 20.15
N GLY A 79 6.91 8.71 19.81
CA GLY A 79 7.26 7.46 20.47
C GLY A 79 8.36 6.75 19.68
N PRO A 80 8.73 5.52 20.04
CA PRO A 80 9.53 4.69 19.14
C PRO A 80 8.72 4.29 17.89
N LEU A 81 9.42 3.90 16.84
CA LEU A 81 8.83 3.20 15.69
C LEU A 81 8.18 1.90 16.18
N ARG A 82 6.95 1.62 15.72
CA ARG A 82 6.09 0.64 16.39
C ARG A 82 4.98 0.10 15.51
N PHE A 83 4.49 -1.06 15.90
CA PHE A 83 3.18 -1.55 15.50
C PHE A 83 2.36 -1.90 16.75
N TYR A 84 1.06 -2.03 16.55
CA TYR A 84 0.10 -2.41 17.58
C TYR A 84 -0.51 -3.75 17.25
N THR A 85 -0.87 -4.51 18.29
CA THR A 85 -1.86 -5.57 18.14
C THR A 85 -3.20 -5.04 18.59
N LEU A 86 -4.24 -5.26 17.78
CA LEU A 86 -5.60 -4.81 18.04
C LEU A 86 -6.56 -6.00 18.07
N SER A 87 -7.56 -5.92 18.94
CA SER A 87 -8.74 -6.78 18.89
C SER A 87 -9.90 -5.95 18.36
N ILE A 88 -10.42 -6.30 17.19
CA ILE A 88 -11.60 -5.64 16.60
C ILE A 88 -12.74 -6.64 16.59
N THR A 89 -13.72 -6.42 17.45
CA THR A 89 -14.91 -7.28 17.54
C THR A 89 -15.95 -6.79 16.55
N ILE A 90 -16.26 -7.63 15.56
CA ILE A 90 -17.29 -7.36 14.56
C ILE A 90 -18.43 -8.34 14.78
N ASP A 91 -19.65 -7.83 14.88
CA ASP A 91 -20.88 -8.62 14.91
C ASP A 91 -21.76 -8.22 13.74
N GLU A 92 -22.15 -9.21 12.94
CA GLU A 92 -22.79 -9.03 11.63
C GLU A 92 -22.04 -8.02 10.73
N ALA A 93 -22.53 -6.78 10.68
CA ALA A 93 -21.98 -5.68 9.90
C ALA A 93 -21.61 -4.47 10.78
N SER A 94 -21.46 -4.65 12.09
CA SER A 94 -21.17 -3.57 13.04
C SER A 94 -19.95 -3.86 13.92
N ILE A 95 -19.11 -2.84 14.08
CA ILE A 95 -17.92 -2.87 14.93
C ILE A 95 -18.35 -2.60 16.38
N GLN A 96 -18.31 -3.63 17.21
CA GLN A 96 -18.72 -3.56 18.61
C GLN A 96 -17.64 -2.92 19.49
N ALA A 97 -16.38 -3.23 19.21
CA ALA A 97 -15.23 -2.71 19.94
C ALA A 97 -13.96 -2.77 19.09
N ALA A 98 -13.05 -1.83 19.33
CA ALA A 98 -11.67 -1.88 18.85
C ALA A 98 -10.75 -1.57 20.03
N GLU A 99 -9.99 -2.58 20.48
CA GLU A 99 -9.13 -2.51 21.66
C GLU A 99 -7.66 -2.61 21.27
N ILE A 100 -6.81 -1.77 21.87
CA ILE A 100 -5.36 -1.82 21.68
C ILE A 100 -4.78 -2.81 22.69
N MET A 101 -4.43 -3.98 22.18
CA MET A 101 -3.99 -5.13 22.97
C MET A 101 -2.54 -4.99 23.40
N ASP A 102 -1.69 -4.50 22.50
CA ASP A 102 -0.28 -4.27 22.78
C ASP A 102 0.32 -3.17 21.88
N VAL A 103 1.50 -2.69 22.24
CA VAL A 103 2.37 -1.83 21.44
C VAL A 103 3.78 -2.41 21.41
N VAL A 104 4.27 -2.71 20.21
CA VAL A 104 5.56 -3.37 20.01
C VAL A 104 6.50 -2.43 19.28
N THR A 105 7.65 -2.16 19.88
CA THR A 105 8.71 -1.36 19.27
C THR A 105 9.42 -2.14 18.18
N LEU A 106 9.58 -1.53 17.00
CA LEU A 106 10.40 -2.06 15.93
C LEU A 106 11.87 -1.75 16.21
N MET A 107 12.69 -2.80 16.24
CA MET A 107 14.12 -2.72 16.53
C MET A 107 14.92 -2.77 15.23
N ASP A 108 16.08 -2.12 15.24
CA ASP A 108 16.96 -2.13 14.08
C ASP A 108 17.89 -3.34 14.03
N VAL A 109 18.70 -3.43 12.97
CA VAL A 109 19.62 -4.54 12.68
C VAL A 109 20.63 -4.85 13.80
N ASP A 110 20.93 -3.85 14.62
CA ASP A 110 21.83 -3.94 15.78
C ASP A 110 21.08 -4.10 17.11
N ASN A 111 19.77 -4.37 17.02
CA ASN A 111 18.84 -4.49 18.15
C ASN A 111 18.76 -3.20 19.00
N SER A 112 18.91 -2.04 18.35
CA SER A 112 18.65 -0.73 18.96
C SER A 112 17.34 -0.14 18.47
N GLU A 113 16.79 0.82 19.22
CA GLU A 113 15.70 1.64 18.73
C GLU A 113 16.17 2.50 17.55
N PHE A 114 15.32 2.65 16.55
CA PHE A 114 15.53 3.60 15.48
C PHE A 114 15.60 5.04 16.00
N GLY A 115 16.44 5.86 15.39
CA GLY A 115 16.46 7.30 15.65
C GLY A 115 15.26 8.02 15.05
N ALA A 116 15.02 9.26 15.50
CA ALA A 116 14.02 10.13 14.89
C ALA A 116 14.27 10.29 13.38
N ASN A 117 13.20 10.17 12.60
CA ASN A 117 13.17 10.26 11.14
C ASN A 117 14.06 9.22 10.41
N ALA A 118 14.39 8.10 11.08
CA ALA A 118 15.21 7.04 10.51
C ALA A 118 14.42 6.04 9.64
N ALA A 119 13.10 6.00 9.79
CA ALA A 119 12.17 5.22 8.98
C ALA A 119 10.80 5.92 8.99
N ASP A 120 9.95 5.49 8.08
CA ASP A 120 8.63 6.04 7.75
C ASP A 120 7.70 4.89 7.37
N PRO A 121 7.19 4.13 8.35
CA PRO A 121 6.53 2.87 8.08
C PRO A 121 5.14 3.02 7.48
N GLU A 122 4.84 2.22 6.46
CA GLU A 122 3.58 2.33 5.71
C GLU A 122 2.77 1.04 5.75
N ALA A 123 3.14 0.03 4.97
CA ALA A 123 2.42 -1.23 4.93
C ALA A 123 2.94 -2.23 5.97
N ILE A 124 2.05 -3.10 6.44
CA ILE A 124 2.39 -4.25 7.30
C ILE A 124 1.58 -5.49 6.88
N ARG A 125 2.21 -6.66 6.92
CA ARG A 125 1.58 -7.97 6.69
C ARG A 125 2.06 -8.98 7.73
N PHE A 126 1.11 -9.64 8.40
CA PHE A 126 1.39 -10.79 9.23
C PHE A 126 1.62 -12.03 8.36
N LEU A 127 2.64 -12.82 8.70
CA LEU A 127 3.05 -14.01 7.96
C LEU A 127 2.83 -15.26 8.84
N PRO A 128 1.70 -15.97 8.70
CA PRO A 128 1.38 -17.12 9.54
C PRO A 128 2.40 -18.26 9.49
N ASN A 129 3.08 -18.51 8.36
CA ASN A 129 4.01 -19.63 8.25
C ASN A 129 5.29 -19.42 9.08
N SER A 130 5.78 -18.18 9.14
CA SER A 130 6.99 -17.81 9.89
C SER A 130 6.70 -17.17 11.25
N GLN A 131 5.45 -16.79 11.53
CA GLN A 131 5.07 -16.02 12.73
C GLN A 131 5.92 -14.74 12.84
N THR A 132 5.96 -13.99 11.74
CA THR A 132 6.69 -12.72 11.59
C THR A 132 5.76 -11.67 11.01
N ILE A 133 6.23 -10.42 11.00
CA ILE A 133 5.62 -9.35 10.21
C ILE A 133 6.58 -8.92 9.11
N LEU A 134 6.01 -8.62 7.95
CA LEU A 134 6.67 -7.92 6.87
C LEU A 134 6.15 -6.48 6.87
N TRP A 135 7.02 -5.50 6.69
CA TRP A 135 6.62 -4.10 6.63
C TRP A 135 7.47 -3.29 5.66
N THR A 136 6.88 -2.21 5.15
CA THR A 136 7.56 -1.25 4.28
C THR A 136 7.83 0.05 4.99
N SER A 137 8.84 0.78 4.53
CA SER A 137 9.00 2.18 4.87
C SER A 137 9.42 2.99 3.65
N GLU A 138 8.96 4.23 3.56
CA GLU A 138 9.29 5.12 2.44
C GLU A 138 10.78 5.50 2.41
N LYS A 139 11.47 5.32 3.54
CA LYS A 139 12.89 5.61 3.68
C LYS A 139 13.64 4.66 4.59
N ASP A 140 14.95 4.61 4.40
CA ASP A 140 15.91 3.99 5.29
C ASP A 140 16.56 5.06 6.19
N ARG A 141 17.47 4.62 7.07
CA ARG A 141 18.26 5.52 7.94
C ARG A 141 19.00 6.63 7.17
N ARG A 142 19.24 6.45 5.86
CA ARG A 142 19.96 7.42 5.01
C ARG A 142 19.01 8.35 4.26
N GLY A 143 17.71 8.08 4.29
CA GLY A 143 16.66 8.91 3.69
C GLY A 143 16.47 8.73 2.18
N ASN A 144 17.24 7.85 1.53
CA ASN A 144 17.31 7.79 0.06
C ASN A 144 16.81 6.47 -0.53
N THR A 145 16.58 5.46 0.30
CA THR A 145 16.15 4.13 -0.14
C THR A 145 14.86 3.79 0.57
N PRO A 146 13.82 3.27 -0.09
CA PRO A 146 12.73 2.64 0.66
C PRO A 146 13.24 1.41 1.42
N LEU A 147 12.45 0.90 2.36
CA LEU A 147 12.77 -0.28 3.13
C LEU A 147 11.68 -1.33 2.93
N LEU A 148 12.10 -2.59 2.82
CA LEU A 148 11.25 -3.77 2.98
C LEU A 148 11.93 -4.67 4.01
N ARG A 149 11.29 -4.85 5.16
CA ARG A 149 11.87 -5.53 6.32
C ARG A 149 10.92 -6.59 6.87
N GLU A 150 11.50 -7.69 7.32
CA GLU A 150 10.82 -8.71 8.09
C GLU A 150 11.34 -8.70 9.53
N ASP A 151 10.42 -8.66 10.49
CA ASP A 151 10.70 -8.65 11.93
C ASP A 151 9.89 -9.74 12.65
N SER A 152 10.35 -10.15 13.83
CA SER A 152 9.57 -11.03 14.71
C SER A 152 8.36 -10.29 15.30
N LEU A 153 7.37 -11.02 15.83
CA LEU A 153 6.22 -10.41 16.51
C LEU A 153 6.57 -9.63 17.79
N ASP A 154 7.79 -9.79 18.30
CA ASP A 154 8.34 -9.00 19.40
C ASP A 154 9.16 -7.80 18.89
N GLY A 155 9.11 -7.51 17.59
CA GLY A 155 9.75 -6.35 16.95
C GLY A 155 11.24 -6.49 16.70
N ASN A 156 11.83 -7.69 16.84
CA ASN A 156 13.25 -7.89 16.60
C ASN A 156 13.54 -8.13 15.11
N PHE A 157 14.63 -7.55 14.62
CA PHE A 157 15.10 -7.70 13.25
C PHE A 157 15.27 -9.17 12.83
N VAL A 158 14.69 -9.54 11.68
CA VAL A 158 14.93 -10.85 11.03
C VAL A 158 15.76 -10.68 9.76
N ARG A 159 15.29 -9.88 8.80
CA ARG A 159 16.01 -9.61 7.54
C ARG A 159 15.52 -8.37 6.81
N ASP A 160 16.40 -7.81 5.98
CA ASP A 160 16.06 -6.81 4.96
C ASP A 160 16.11 -7.43 3.56
N TYR A 161 15.25 -6.94 2.68
CA TYR A 161 15.31 -7.28 1.26
C TYR A 161 16.19 -6.28 0.52
N THR A 162 16.90 -6.76 -0.51
CA THR A 162 17.71 -5.89 -1.35
C THR A 162 16.79 -5.07 -2.26
N ILE A 163 16.90 -3.75 -2.17
CA ILE A 163 16.10 -2.83 -2.99
C ILE A 163 16.80 -2.60 -4.34
N PRO A 164 16.12 -2.82 -5.48
CA PRO A 164 16.68 -2.54 -6.80
C PRO A 164 17.06 -1.06 -6.99
N ASP A 165 18.17 -0.82 -7.69
CA ASP A 165 18.72 0.52 -7.96
C ASP A 165 17.71 1.50 -8.60
N VAL A 166 16.69 1.00 -9.30
CA VAL A 166 15.64 1.82 -9.91
C VAL A 166 14.82 2.59 -8.88
N PHE A 167 14.68 2.04 -7.66
CA PHE A 167 13.95 2.68 -6.56
C PHE A 167 14.84 3.56 -5.68
N VAL A 168 16.17 3.39 -5.73
CA VAL A 168 17.09 4.14 -4.87
C VAL A 168 17.20 5.58 -5.38
N ARG A 169 16.87 6.56 -4.53
CA ARG A 169 17.06 7.97 -4.84
C ARG A 169 18.55 8.24 -5.02
N SER A 170 18.93 8.64 -6.22
CA SER A 170 20.27 9.11 -6.54
C SER A 170 20.15 10.52 -7.14
N GLY A 171 21.14 11.38 -6.87
CA GLY A 171 21.03 12.79 -7.27
C GLY A 171 20.67 12.95 -8.75
N GLY A 172 19.76 13.89 -9.06
CA GLY A 172 19.19 14.07 -10.39
C GLY A 172 17.72 13.63 -10.44
N ASN A 173 17.32 13.06 -11.58
CA ASN A 173 15.94 12.63 -11.86
C ASN A 173 15.85 11.09 -11.83
N HIS A 174 16.17 10.48 -10.68
CA HIS A 174 16.24 9.02 -10.54
C HIS A 174 15.88 8.55 -9.12
N GLY A 175 15.06 7.50 -9.05
CA GLY A 175 14.62 6.82 -7.84
C GLY A 175 13.21 7.18 -7.42
N ILE A 176 12.86 6.78 -6.19
CA ILE A 176 11.62 7.20 -5.54
C ILE A 176 11.54 8.72 -5.42
N GLN A 177 10.31 9.23 -5.41
CA GLN A 177 10.03 10.59 -5.00
C GLN A 177 10.09 10.71 -3.47
N GLU A 178 10.37 11.91 -2.98
CA GLU A 178 10.36 12.16 -1.55
C GLU A 178 8.93 12.03 -1.02
N ASN A 179 8.76 11.21 0.01
CA ASN A 179 7.48 10.97 0.64
C ASN A 179 6.42 10.33 -0.30
N SER A 180 6.86 9.53 -1.27
CA SER A 180 5.98 8.79 -2.19
C SER A 180 6.64 7.51 -2.72
N ALA A 181 7.07 6.67 -1.78
CA ALA A 181 7.84 5.46 -2.02
C ALA A 181 7.01 4.21 -1.71
N PHE A 182 7.52 3.21 -0.98
CA PHE A 182 6.82 1.94 -0.75
C PHE A 182 5.67 2.09 0.25
N GLU A 183 4.49 2.36 -0.28
CA GLU A 183 3.25 2.64 0.47
C GLU A 183 2.33 1.43 0.54
N ALA A 184 2.16 0.74 -0.60
CA ALA A 184 1.23 -0.38 -0.71
C ALA A 184 1.98 -1.71 -0.71
N MET A 185 1.45 -2.74 -0.05
CA MET A 185 2.06 -4.07 -0.08
C MET A 185 1.06 -5.17 0.22
N ASP A 186 1.14 -6.29 -0.49
CA ASP A 186 0.52 -7.53 -0.02
C ASP A 186 1.40 -8.76 -0.28
N VAL A 187 0.98 -9.90 0.23
CA VAL A 187 1.66 -11.18 0.07
C VAL A 187 0.68 -12.23 -0.48
N SER A 188 1.14 -13.09 -1.38
CA SER A 188 0.32 -14.19 -1.88
C SER A 188 -0.10 -15.14 -0.74
N PRO A 189 -1.24 -15.85 -0.85
CA PRO A 189 -1.73 -16.72 0.22
C PRO A 189 -0.78 -17.85 0.66
N ASP A 190 0.13 -18.25 -0.23
CA ASP A 190 1.18 -19.25 0.06
C ASP A 190 2.49 -18.63 0.59
N GLU A 191 2.52 -17.31 0.78
CA GLU A 191 3.68 -16.51 1.17
C GLU A 191 4.90 -16.60 0.25
N SER A 192 4.73 -17.05 -1.00
CA SER A 192 5.84 -17.15 -1.95
C SER A 192 6.18 -15.82 -2.64
N THR A 193 5.19 -14.95 -2.82
CA THR A 193 5.32 -13.71 -3.59
C THR A 193 4.94 -12.50 -2.74
N ILE A 194 5.83 -11.52 -2.68
CA ILE A 194 5.54 -10.18 -2.13
C ILE A 194 5.23 -9.25 -3.30
N ILE A 195 4.17 -8.45 -3.17
CA ILE A 195 3.84 -7.39 -4.11
C ILE A 195 3.97 -6.05 -3.39
N ILE A 196 4.69 -5.11 -3.98
CA ILE A 196 4.86 -3.75 -3.47
C ILE A 196 4.40 -2.75 -4.52
N GLY A 197 3.69 -1.71 -4.09
CA GLY A 197 3.34 -0.55 -4.89
C GLY A 197 4.09 0.69 -4.41
N THR A 198 4.58 1.51 -5.34
CA THR A 198 5.01 2.86 -4.99
C THR A 198 3.81 3.80 -4.88
N GLU A 199 3.79 4.73 -3.93
CA GLU A 199 2.68 5.69 -3.78
C GLU A 199 2.48 6.49 -5.07
N SER A 200 3.58 6.94 -5.69
CA SER A 200 3.58 7.74 -6.91
C SER A 200 4.58 7.21 -7.94
N ALA A 201 4.76 7.91 -9.06
CA ALA A 201 5.80 7.60 -10.03
C ALA A 201 7.21 7.67 -9.43
N LEU A 202 8.14 6.94 -10.04
CA LEU A 202 9.56 7.23 -9.86
C LEU A 202 9.93 8.51 -10.62
N MET A 203 10.94 9.23 -10.16
CA MET A 203 11.37 10.50 -10.77
C MET A 203 11.68 10.34 -12.28
N GLN A 204 12.28 9.22 -12.67
CA GLN A 204 12.60 8.92 -14.07
C GLN A 204 11.39 8.49 -14.92
N ASP A 205 10.27 8.15 -14.30
CA ASP A 205 9.09 7.61 -14.99
C ASP A 205 8.04 8.69 -15.29
N GLY A 206 7.93 9.71 -14.43
CA GLY A 206 7.02 10.82 -14.62
C GLY A 206 6.83 11.67 -13.37
N GLU A 207 5.94 12.66 -13.50
CA GLU A 207 5.55 13.54 -12.41
C GLU A 207 4.47 12.88 -11.52
N PRO A 208 4.29 13.34 -10.27
CA PRO A 208 3.12 13.03 -9.45
C PRO A 208 1.80 13.37 -10.15
N SER A 209 0.71 12.81 -9.62
CA SER A 209 -0.63 13.14 -10.10
C SER A 209 -0.92 14.62 -9.86
N THR A 210 -1.63 15.23 -10.81
CA THR A 210 -2.21 16.57 -10.72
C THR A 210 -3.72 16.47 -10.85
N ILE A 211 -4.46 17.58 -10.76
CA ILE A 211 -5.90 17.60 -11.04
C ILE A 211 -6.25 17.19 -12.48
N ASP A 212 -5.33 17.36 -13.43
CA ASP A 212 -5.55 17.09 -14.85
C ASP A 212 -4.96 15.77 -15.32
N THR A 213 -3.93 15.24 -14.62
CA THR A 213 -3.13 14.11 -15.08
C THR A 213 -2.84 13.12 -13.96
N GLY A 214 -2.99 11.83 -14.25
CA GLY A 214 -2.52 10.76 -13.38
C GLY A 214 -1.00 10.58 -13.40
N SER A 215 -0.52 9.56 -12.69
CA SER A 215 0.92 9.30 -12.50
C SER A 215 1.28 7.80 -12.65
N PRO A 216 2.43 7.45 -13.26
CA PRO A 216 2.83 6.07 -13.47
C PRO A 216 3.54 5.46 -12.23
N SER A 217 2.77 5.00 -11.24
CA SER A 217 3.29 4.21 -10.11
C SER A 217 3.88 2.87 -10.57
N ARG A 218 4.73 2.26 -9.74
CA ARG A 218 5.34 0.94 -9.96
C ARG A 218 4.68 -0.11 -9.07
N ILE A 219 4.43 -1.27 -9.66
CA ILE A 219 4.17 -2.52 -8.92
C ILE A 219 5.40 -3.42 -9.08
N TRP A 220 5.92 -3.95 -7.98
CA TRP A 220 7.09 -4.82 -7.93
C TRP A 220 6.73 -6.15 -7.28
N LEU A 221 6.93 -7.26 -8.01
CA LEU A 221 6.73 -8.61 -7.52
C LEU A 221 8.09 -9.23 -7.17
N ILE A 222 8.16 -9.85 -6.00
CA ILE A 222 9.39 -10.34 -5.37
C ILE A 222 9.17 -11.79 -4.93
N ASP A 223 10.13 -12.66 -5.23
CA ASP A 223 10.19 -13.98 -4.62
C ASP A 223 10.62 -13.84 -3.16
N ARG A 224 9.78 -14.27 -2.22
CA ARG A 224 10.01 -14.03 -0.78
C ARG A 224 11.21 -14.80 -0.23
N GLU A 225 11.51 -15.97 -0.78
CA GLU A 225 12.61 -16.81 -0.29
C GLU A 225 13.96 -16.20 -0.71
N THR A 226 14.09 -15.87 -1.98
CA THR A 226 15.35 -15.42 -2.60
C THR A 226 15.54 -13.92 -2.55
N GLY A 227 14.46 -13.14 -2.45
CA GLY A 227 14.45 -11.68 -2.62
C GLY A 227 14.64 -11.23 -4.07
N GLU A 228 14.60 -12.16 -5.04
CA GLU A 228 14.77 -11.83 -6.45
C GLU A 228 13.51 -11.18 -7.03
N THR A 229 13.71 -10.27 -7.98
CA THR A 229 12.60 -9.66 -8.72
C THR A 229 11.97 -10.69 -9.65
N ILE A 230 10.67 -10.96 -9.45
CA ILE A 230 9.86 -11.75 -10.37
C ILE A 230 9.45 -10.87 -11.57
N ALA A 231 8.87 -9.70 -11.28
CA ALA A 231 8.38 -8.79 -12.31
C ALA A 231 8.25 -7.36 -11.79
N GLN A 232 8.18 -6.40 -12.71
CA GLN A 232 7.78 -5.03 -12.42
C GLN A 232 6.77 -4.55 -13.46
N TYR A 233 5.75 -3.83 -13.00
CA TYR A 233 4.69 -3.28 -13.83
C TYR A 233 4.52 -1.78 -13.55
N VAL A 234 3.88 -1.10 -14.50
CA VAL A 234 3.42 0.29 -14.32
C VAL A 234 1.93 0.26 -14.01
N TYR A 235 1.57 0.82 -12.86
CA TYR A 235 0.20 1.07 -12.42
C TYR A 235 -0.17 2.53 -12.69
N PRO A 236 -1.18 2.79 -13.55
CA PRO A 236 -1.60 4.16 -13.83
C PRO A 236 -2.49 4.68 -12.70
N LEU A 237 -1.97 5.56 -11.86
CA LEU A 237 -2.76 6.33 -10.89
C LEU A 237 -3.71 7.26 -11.63
N GLU A 238 -4.88 7.51 -11.04
CA GLU A 238 -5.77 8.55 -11.55
C GLU A 238 -5.26 9.95 -11.17
N ALA A 239 -5.78 10.95 -11.87
CA ALA A 239 -5.64 12.35 -11.51
C ALA A 239 -6.27 12.61 -10.13
N ILE A 240 -5.84 13.68 -9.47
CA ILE A 240 -6.44 14.15 -8.21
C ILE A 240 -7.92 14.48 -8.50
N PRO A 241 -8.89 13.95 -7.73
CA PRO A 241 -10.30 14.08 -8.07
C PRO A 241 -10.89 15.45 -7.70
N VAL A 242 -10.29 16.15 -6.73
CA VAL A 242 -10.80 17.40 -6.15
C VAL A 242 -9.65 18.33 -5.81
N GLU A 243 -9.81 19.62 -6.15
CA GLU A 243 -8.82 20.66 -5.81
C GLU A 243 -8.90 21.06 -4.32
N ALA A 244 -7.76 21.37 -3.74
CA ALA A 244 -7.65 21.97 -2.42
C ALA A 244 -8.32 23.36 -2.40
N THR A 245 -9.09 23.62 -1.36
CA THR A 245 -9.87 24.85 -1.23
C THR A 245 -9.26 25.84 -0.23
N LEU A 246 -8.23 25.42 0.53
CA LEU A 246 -7.57 26.23 1.54
C LEU A 246 -6.06 26.34 1.29
N PRO A 247 -5.44 27.50 1.55
CA PRO A 247 -3.98 27.66 1.48
C PRO A 247 -3.28 26.75 2.52
N PRO A 248 -2.11 26.17 2.19
CA PRO A 248 -1.28 26.40 1.01
C PRO A 248 -1.69 25.65 -0.27
N TYR A 249 -2.92 25.11 -0.33
CA TYR A 249 -3.46 24.36 -1.48
C TYR A 249 -2.68 23.06 -1.75
N SER A 250 -2.44 22.29 -0.68
CA SER A 250 -1.80 20.99 -0.76
C SER A 250 -2.81 19.92 -1.16
N GLU A 251 -2.45 19.14 -2.17
CA GLU A 251 -3.25 18.03 -2.70
C GLU A 251 -2.35 16.95 -3.30
N ASP A 252 -2.79 15.70 -3.20
CA ASP A 252 -2.08 14.51 -3.70
C ASP A 252 -3.06 13.41 -4.13
N ASN A 253 -2.56 12.41 -4.85
CA ASN A 253 -3.21 11.12 -5.04
C ASN A 253 -2.14 10.03 -5.16
N GLY A 254 -2.31 8.96 -4.40
CA GLY A 254 -1.32 7.90 -4.26
C GLY A 254 -1.93 6.51 -4.22
N LEU A 255 -1.17 5.50 -4.66
CA LEU A 255 -1.50 4.10 -4.45
C LEU A 255 -1.18 3.76 -3.00
N SER A 256 -2.21 3.67 -2.17
CA SER A 256 -2.06 3.54 -0.71
C SER A 256 -2.11 2.09 -0.23
N GLU A 257 -2.75 1.18 -0.97
CA GLU A 257 -2.77 -0.23 -0.58
C GLU A 257 -3.02 -1.16 -1.76
N LEU A 258 -2.52 -2.39 -1.66
CA LEU A 258 -2.79 -3.51 -2.53
C LEU A 258 -3.37 -4.67 -1.71
N VAL A 259 -4.33 -5.39 -2.29
CA VAL A 259 -4.83 -6.65 -1.75
C VAL A 259 -4.78 -7.71 -2.84
N TYR A 260 -4.12 -8.81 -2.56
CA TYR A 260 -3.99 -9.96 -3.43
C TYR A 260 -5.36 -10.61 -3.69
N VAL A 261 -5.67 -10.86 -4.96
CA VAL A 261 -6.83 -11.65 -5.36
C VAL A 261 -6.38 -12.94 -6.02
N ASP A 262 -5.55 -12.83 -7.06
CA ASP A 262 -4.91 -13.96 -7.74
C ASP A 262 -3.62 -13.52 -8.45
N GLU A 263 -2.99 -14.43 -9.20
CA GLU A 263 -1.69 -14.20 -9.88
C GLU A 263 -1.70 -13.01 -10.86
N THR A 264 -2.88 -12.59 -11.31
CA THR A 264 -3.07 -11.51 -12.27
C THR A 264 -3.93 -10.36 -11.76
N HIS A 265 -4.62 -10.51 -10.62
CA HIS A 265 -5.54 -9.51 -10.11
C HIS A 265 -5.20 -9.07 -8.68
N PHE A 266 -5.34 -7.76 -8.46
CA PHE A 266 -5.24 -7.15 -7.13
C PHE A 266 -6.37 -6.13 -6.95
N ILE A 267 -6.82 -5.94 -5.73
CA ILE A 267 -7.56 -4.72 -5.38
C ILE A 267 -6.53 -3.65 -5.07
N ALA A 268 -6.56 -2.54 -5.81
CA ALA A 268 -5.75 -1.37 -5.56
C ALA A 268 -6.60 -0.29 -4.90
N ILE A 269 -6.09 0.29 -3.83
CA ILE A 269 -6.71 1.42 -3.13
C ILE A 269 -5.88 2.66 -3.44
N GLU A 270 -6.54 3.67 -4.00
CA GLU A 270 -5.97 4.99 -4.16
C GLU A 270 -6.56 5.94 -3.13
N ARG A 271 -5.69 6.69 -2.47
CA ARG A 271 -6.06 7.74 -1.52
C ARG A 271 -5.58 9.07 -2.08
N SER A 272 -6.51 10.00 -2.22
CA SER A 272 -6.20 11.41 -2.49
C SER A 272 -6.53 12.25 -1.28
N PHE A 273 -5.66 13.18 -0.90
CA PHE A 273 -5.98 14.24 0.05
C PHE A 273 -6.02 15.59 -0.66
N ALA A 274 -6.98 16.44 -0.27
CA ALA A 274 -7.01 17.84 -0.71
C ALA A 274 -7.35 18.74 0.48
N LEU A 275 -6.49 19.72 0.77
CA LEU A 275 -6.65 20.57 1.95
C LEU A 275 -7.94 21.41 1.86
N GLY A 276 -8.76 21.34 2.92
CA GLY A 276 -10.08 21.96 2.96
C GLY A 276 -11.22 21.09 2.43
N TYR A 277 -10.90 19.96 1.80
CA TYR A 277 -11.86 18.93 1.42
C TYR A 277 -11.73 17.67 2.29
N GLY A 278 -10.52 17.11 2.40
CA GLY A 278 -10.23 15.85 3.11
C GLY A 278 -9.79 14.74 2.16
N ASN A 279 -10.03 13.49 2.56
CA ASN A 279 -9.64 12.32 1.77
C ASN A 279 -10.76 11.89 0.81
N THR A 280 -10.37 11.44 -0.38
CA THR A 280 -11.20 10.61 -1.28
C THR A 280 -10.52 9.27 -1.46
N ILE A 281 -11.28 8.18 -1.35
CA ILE A 281 -10.78 6.81 -1.54
C ILE A 281 -11.41 6.22 -2.80
N ASN A 282 -10.57 5.73 -3.69
CA ASN A 282 -11.01 4.97 -4.86
C ASN A 282 -10.48 3.54 -4.76
N ILE A 283 -11.30 2.57 -5.16
CA ILE A 283 -10.95 1.15 -5.12
C ILE A 283 -11.10 0.58 -6.53
N TYR A 284 -10.05 -0.06 -7.01
CA TYR A 284 -9.97 -0.62 -8.36
C TYR A 284 -9.64 -2.10 -8.29
N LEU A 285 -10.21 -2.89 -9.21
CA LEU A 285 -9.66 -4.20 -9.54
C LEU A 285 -8.59 -4.01 -10.63
N ALA A 286 -7.33 -4.09 -10.24
CA ALA A 286 -6.18 -4.04 -11.14
C ALA A 286 -5.95 -5.41 -11.80
N ASN A 287 -5.58 -5.41 -13.08
CA ASN A 287 -5.31 -6.62 -13.85
C ASN A 287 -3.95 -6.54 -14.56
N LEU A 288 -3.06 -7.48 -14.26
CA LEU A 288 -1.74 -7.64 -14.89
C LEU A 288 -1.77 -8.47 -16.18
N ALA A 289 -2.89 -9.10 -16.54
CA ALA A 289 -2.97 -9.94 -17.72
C ALA A 289 -2.64 -9.15 -19.00
N GLY A 290 -1.61 -9.60 -19.72
CA GLY A 290 -1.14 -8.96 -20.95
C GLY A 290 -0.29 -7.70 -20.74
N ALA A 291 0.12 -7.42 -19.49
CA ALA A 291 0.95 -6.27 -19.15
C ALA A 291 2.42 -6.41 -19.58
#